data_AF-D3PWN8-F1
#
_entry.id   AF-D3PWN8-F1
#
_cell.length_a   1.000
_cell.length_b   1.000
_cell.length_c   1.000
_cell.angle_alpha   90.00
_cell.angle_beta   90.00
_cell.angle_gamma   90.00
#
_symmetry.space_group_name_H-M   'P 1'
#
loop_
_entity.id
_entity.type
_entity.pdbx_description
1 polymer ?
#
loop_
_entity_poly.entity_id
_entity_poly.type
_entity_poly.pdbx_seq_one_letter_code
_entity_poly.pdbx_strand_id
1 'polypeptide(L)'
;MWQKATAAANTSEVAWTGVVIDAPLDMLDFYLVDLEGFCRVLAPPSIAKRGLAEPVHGWGSMGIATADALGYLTKRDSAVKPGLFELGVCAYGPAAPDAVAALAAQVRRWREAKESVTGIRIEVYPSGLGLPDVSEAIMSVHKRHSRVVVWPETTTNS
;
A
#
# COMPACT_ATOMS: atom_id res chain seq x y z
N MET A 1 -8.03 21.20 -13.71
CA MET A 1 -6.76 21.21 -14.48
C MET A 1 -5.99 19.98 -14.05
N TRP A 2 -5.93 18.94 -14.88
CA TRP A 2 -5.24 17.69 -14.51
C TRP A 2 -3.75 17.87 -14.79
N GLN A 3 -2.91 17.86 -13.75
CA GLN A 3 -1.46 17.94 -13.88
C GLN A 3 -0.96 16.61 -14.49
N LYS A 4 -0.21 16.71 -15.60
CA LYS A 4 0.47 15.57 -16.22
C LYS A 4 1.59 15.13 -15.28
N ALA A 5 1.49 13.92 -14.71
CA ALA A 5 2.59 13.30 -13.98
C ALA A 5 3.79 13.15 -14.92
N THR A 6 4.89 13.84 -14.62
CA THR A 6 6.13 13.86 -15.44
C THR A 6 7.07 12.70 -15.04
N ALA A 7 6.54 11.66 -14.37
CA ALA A 7 7.35 10.64 -13.70
C ALA A 7 7.87 9.53 -14.63
N ALA A 8 7.23 9.27 -15.77
CA ALA A 8 7.48 8.07 -16.58
C ALA A 8 8.72 8.11 -17.50
N ALA A 9 9.63 9.08 -17.35
CA ALA A 9 10.82 9.24 -18.19
C ALA A 9 12.14 8.76 -17.55
N ASN A 10 12.12 8.35 -16.27
CA ASN A 10 13.31 8.00 -15.49
C ASN A 10 13.44 6.48 -15.22
N THR A 11 14.66 6.04 -14.90
CA THR A 11 14.93 4.73 -14.29
C THR A 11 14.03 4.54 -13.06
N SER A 12 13.36 3.40 -12.96
CA SER A 12 12.58 3.06 -11.77
C SER A 12 13.48 2.69 -10.60
N GLU A 13 13.04 3.06 -9.40
CA GLU A 13 13.56 2.52 -8.15
C GLU A 13 12.69 1.31 -7.75
N VAL A 14 13.32 0.22 -7.33
CA VAL A 14 12.60 -1.00 -6.89
C VAL A 14 13.15 -1.47 -5.55
N ALA A 15 12.27 -1.68 -4.56
CA ALA A 15 12.62 -2.41 -3.34
C ALA A 15 11.80 -3.68 -3.19
N TRP A 16 12.50 -4.75 -2.84
CA TRP A 16 11.91 -6.03 -2.50
C TRP A 16 11.70 -6.11 -0.99
N THR A 17 10.48 -6.49 -0.59
CA THR A 17 10.06 -6.34 0.81
C THR A 17 10.52 -7.50 1.70
N GLY A 18 10.89 -8.64 1.11
CA GLY A 18 11.06 -9.93 1.78
C GLY A 18 9.75 -10.66 2.07
N VAL A 19 8.59 -10.04 1.79
CA VAL A 19 7.28 -10.60 2.11
C VAL A 19 6.83 -11.53 0.99
N VAL A 20 6.72 -12.82 1.30
CA VAL A 20 6.15 -13.82 0.39
C VAL A 20 4.63 -13.84 0.48
N ILE A 21 3.97 -13.83 -0.67
CA ILE A 21 2.52 -13.94 -0.82
C ILE A 21 2.14 -15.42 -0.77
N ASP A 22 1.76 -15.89 0.42
CA ASP A 22 1.28 -17.26 0.69
C ASP A 22 -0.24 -17.32 0.97
N ALA A 23 -0.90 -16.17 0.96
CA ALA A 23 -2.33 -16.01 1.23
C ALA A 23 -2.83 -14.69 0.58
N PRO A 24 -4.15 -14.45 0.52
CA PRO A 24 -4.69 -13.17 0.05
C PRO A 24 -4.03 -11.96 0.73
N LEU A 25 -3.96 -10.84 0.00
CA LEU A 25 -3.44 -9.56 0.47
C LEU A 25 -4.47 -8.78 1.29
N ASP A 26 -5.38 -9.49 1.95
CA ASP A 26 -6.49 -8.90 2.67
C ASP A 26 -5.98 -7.90 3.71
N MET A 27 -6.73 -6.81 3.86
CA MET A 27 -6.45 -5.68 4.74
C MET A 27 -5.21 -4.84 4.41
N LEU A 28 -4.35 -5.24 3.46
CA LEU A 28 -3.16 -4.44 3.08
C LEU A 28 -3.54 -3.02 2.67
N ASP A 29 -4.69 -2.84 2.00
CA ASP A 29 -5.25 -1.54 1.63
C ASP A 29 -5.38 -0.60 2.84
N PHE A 30 -5.76 -1.10 4.03
CA PHE A 30 -5.89 -0.27 5.24
C PHE A 30 -4.54 0.20 5.78
N TYR A 31 -3.47 -0.55 5.55
CA TYR A 31 -2.11 -0.13 5.95
C TYR A 31 -1.53 0.92 5.01
N LEU A 32 -2.01 0.96 3.75
CA LEU A 32 -1.48 1.84 2.71
C LEU A 32 -2.24 3.16 2.57
N VAL A 33 -3.51 3.19 2.96
CA VAL A 33 -4.43 4.32 2.71
C VAL A 33 -4.05 5.63 3.40
N ASP A 34 -3.24 5.57 4.46
CA ASP A 34 -2.75 6.78 5.15
C ASP A 34 -1.54 7.41 4.47
N LEU A 35 -0.99 6.75 3.44
CA LEU A 35 0.07 7.34 2.63
C LEU A 35 -0.47 8.49 1.78
N GLU A 36 0.28 9.58 1.73
CA GLU A 36 -0.04 10.70 0.84
C GLU A 36 -0.10 10.22 -0.62
N GLY A 37 -1.13 10.64 -1.34
CA GLY A 37 -1.34 10.25 -2.72
C GLY A 37 -1.73 8.78 -2.92
N PHE A 38 -2.13 8.06 -1.86
CA PHE A 38 -2.63 6.70 -1.98
C PHE A 38 -3.70 6.58 -3.07
N CYS A 39 -3.48 5.65 -3.98
CA CYS A 39 -4.39 5.41 -5.10
C CYS A 39 -4.29 3.97 -5.58
N ARG A 40 -5.14 3.65 -6.56
CA ARG A 40 -4.99 2.43 -7.35
C ARG A 40 -4.39 2.79 -8.71
N VAL A 41 -3.17 2.32 -8.94
CA VAL A 41 -2.46 2.48 -10.21
C VAL A 41 -2.95 1.40 -11.17
N LEU A 42 -3.58 1.82 -12.26
CA LEU A 42 -4.08 0.92 -13.29
C LEU A 42 -3.06 0.82 -14.41
N ALA A 43 -2.71 -0.41 -14.79
CA ALA A 43 -1.90 -0.69 -15.96
C ALA A 43 -2.79 -1.35 -17.01
N PRO A 44 -3.21 -0.64 -18.07
CA PRO A 44 -3.93 -1.25 -19.17
C PRO A 44 -3.12 -2.44 -19.74
N PRO A 45 -3.79 -3.48 -20.28
CA PRO A 45 -3.08 -4.65 -20.80
C PRO A 45 -1.97 -4.33 -21.81
N SER A 46 -2.10 -3.23 -22.56
CA SER A 46 -1.07 -2.75 -23.50
C SER A 46 0.21 -2.26 -22.82
N ILE A 47 0.13 -1.71 -21.61
CA ILE A 47 1.28 -1.26 -20.81
C ILE A 47 1.96 -2.48 -20.18
N ALA A 48 1.18 -3.36 -19.57
CA ALA A 48 1.69 -4.59 -18.95
C ALA A 48 2.39 -5.50 -19.98
N LYS A 49 1.80 -5.72 -21.16
CA LYS A 49 2.40 -6.52 -22.25
C LYS A 49 3.71 -5.94 -22.79
N ARG A 50 3.94 -4.64 -22.63
CA ARG A 50 5.16 -3.96 -23.07
C ARG A 50 6.26 -3.97 -22.00
N GLY A 51 6.02 -4.59 -20.85
CA GLY A 51 6.98 -4.61 -19.73
C GLY A 51 7.23 -3.25 -19.10
N LEU A 52 6.34 -2.28 -19.34
CA LEU A 52 6.50 -0.91 -18.83
C LEU A 52 6.04 -0.77 -17.37
N ALA A 53 5.19 -1.68 -16.91
CA ALA A 53 4.79 -1.80 -15.52
C ALA A 53 4.34 -3.23 -15.23
N GLU A 54 4.70 -3.72 -14.04
CA GLU A 54 4.36 -5.06 -13.56
C GLU A 54 3.62 -4.97 -12.23
N PRO A 55 2.36 -4.50 -12.21
CA PRO A 55 1.60 -4.41 -10.96
C PRO A 55 1.23 -5.79 -10.42
N VAL A 56 1.05 -5.91 -9.10
CA VAL A 56 0.81 -7.19 -8.41
C VAL A 56 -0.37 -8.01 -8.98
N HIS A 57 -1.46 -7.36 -9.43
CA HIS A 57 -2.62 -8.03 -10.04
C HIS A 57 -2.62 -8.03 -11.57
N GLY A 58 -1.53 -7.61 -12.23
CA GLY A 58 -1.38 -7.60 -13.69
C GLY A 58 -2.17 -6.49 -14.43
N TRP A 59 -3.36 -6.14 -13.95
CA TRP A 59 -4.18 -5.02 -14.46
C TRP A 59 -4.02 -3.73 -13.63
N GLY A 60 -3.46 -3.85 -12.43
CA GLY A 60 -3.27 -2.73 -11.52
C GLY A 60 -2.90 -3.19 -10.12
N SER A 61 -2.59 -2.21 -9.27
CA SER A 61 -2.14 -2.43 -7.89
C SER A 61 -2.36 -1.17 -7.08
N MET A 62 -2.34 -1.31 -5.76
CA MET A 62 -2.21 -0.16 -4.88
C MET A 62 -0.87 0.53 -5.07
N GLY A 63 -0.84 1.82 -4.76
CA GLY A 63 0.33 2.65 -4.92
C GLY A 63 0.13 4.04 -4.36
N ILE A 64 1.05 4.93 -4.71
CA ILE A 64 0.98 6.35 -4.42
C ILE A 64 1.22 7.16 -5.69
N ALA A 65 0.53 8.28 -5.82
CA ALA A 65 0.75 9.25 -6.88
C ALA A 65 0.77 10.65 -6.25
N THR A 66 1.96 11.23 -6.18
CA THR A 66 2.19 12.60 -5.73
C THR A 66 2.68 13.46 -6.90
N ALA A 67 3.02 14.72 -6.64
CA ALA A 67 3.64 15.57 -7.66
C ALA A 67 4.99 15.02 -8.14
N ASP A 68 5.76 14.41 -7.23
CA ASP A 68 7.17 14.03 -7.44
C ASP A 68 7.41 12.52 -7.49
N ALA A 69 6.38 11.70 -7.27
CA ALA A 69 6.50 10.24 -7.35
C ALA A 69 5.24 9.56 -7.87
N LEU A 70 5.46 8.49 -8.63
CA LEU A 70 4.46 7.47 -8.94
C LEU A 70 5.01 6.11 -8.49
N GLY A 71 4.42 5.52 -7.47
CA GLY A 71 4.82 4.22 -6.92
C GLY A 71 3.66 3.21 -6.94
N TYR A 72 3.97 1.92 -7.06
CA TYR A 72 2.98 0.85 -7.01
C TYR A 72 3.56 -0.48 -6.51
N LEU A 73 2.68 -1.35 -5.99
CA LEU A 73 3.07 -2.70 -5.59
C LEU A 73 3.31 -3.60 -6.81
N THR A 74 4.46 -4.25 -6.83
CA THR A 74 4.87 -5.22 -7.84
C THR A 74 5.13 -6.58 -7.18
N LYS A 75 5.52 -7.58 -7.99
CA LYS A 75 5.90 -8.89 -7.49
C LYS A 75 6.95 -9.54 -8.37
N ARG A 76 7.72 -10.46 -7.79
CA ARG A 76 8.62 -11.38 -8.51
C ARG A 76 8.44 -12.80 -7.99
N ASP A 77 8.97 -13.78 -8.69
CA ASP A 77 9.08 -15.13 -8.15
C ASP A 77 9.90 -15.12 -6.85
N SER A 78 9.39 -15.82 -5.84
CA SER A 78 10.06 -15.92 -4.54
C SER A 78 11.32 -16.77 -4.68
N ALA A 79 12.46 -16.19 -4.28
CA ALA A 79 13.74 -16.90 -4.24
C ALA A 79 13.80 -17.98 -3.15
N VAL A 80 12.92 -17.90 -2.13
CA VAL A 80 12.96 -18.76 -0.94
C VAL A 80 11.81 -19.75 -0.86
N LYS A 81 10.71 -19.53 -1.60
CA LYS A 81 9.55 -20.42 -1.66
C LYS A 81 9.10 -20.59 -3.12
N PRO A 82 9.62 -21.59 -3.86
CA PRO A 82 9.27 -21.83 -5.25
C PRO A 82 7.75 -21.94 -5.47
N GLY A 83 7.25 -21.33 -6.55
CA GLY A 83 5.82 -21.29 -6.87
C GLY A 83 5.02 -20.21 -6.14
N LEU A 84 5.64 -19.46 -5.22
CA LEU A 84 5.05 -18.28 -4.60
C LEU A 84 5.72 -17.00 -5.11
N PHE A 85 5.09 -15.87 -4.87
CA PHE A 85 5.60 -14.56 -5.25
C PHE A 85 6.09 -13.77 -4.05
N GLU A 86 7.13 -12.97 -4.21
CA GLU A 86 7.55 -11.95 -3.25
C GLU A 86 6.95 -10.59 -3.66
N LEU A 87 6.43 -9.84 -2.68
CA LEU A 87 5.99 -8.46 -2.88
C LEU A 87 7.20 -7.52 -3.02
N GLY A 88 7.11 -6.66 -4.02
CA GLY A 88 8.00 -5.52 -4.18
C GLY A 88 7.23 -4.22 -4.31
N VAL A 89 7.99 -3.13 -4.36
CA VAL A 89 7.51 -1.80 -4.69
C VAL A 89 8.37 -1.27 -5.82
N CYS A 90 7.73 -0.70 -6.83
CA CYS A 90 8.38 0.03 -7.90
C CYS A 90 7.91 1.49 -7.86
N ALA A 91 8.82 2.46 -8.00
CA ALA A 91 8.45 3.86 -8.14
C ALA A 91 9.30 4.60 -9.17
N TYR A 92 8.73 5.71 -9.63
CA TYR A 92 9.31 6.62 -10.62
C TYR A 92 9.22 8.06 -10.12
N GLY A 93 10.10 8.92 -10.63
CA GLY A 93 10.13 10.35 -10.33
C GLY A 93 11.23 10.75 -9.34
N PRO A 94 11.44 12.06 -9.11
CA PRO A 94 12.50 12.56 -8.22
C PRO A 94 12.45 12.02 -6.79
N ALA A 95 11.24 11.74 -6.28
CA ALA A 95 11.03 11.20 -4.93
C ALA A 95 10.81 9.67 -4.92
N ALA A 96 11.24 8.95 -5.96
CA ALA A 96 11.09 7.50 -6.03
C ALA A 96 11.73 6.73 -4.85
N PRO A 97 12.92 7.08 -4.35
CA PRO A 97 13.50 6.40 -3.18
C PRO A 97 12.61 6.48 -1.94
N ASP A 98 12.07 7.66 -1.63
CA ASP A 98 11.19 7.88 -0.49
C ASP A 98 9.86 7.14 -0.66
N ALA A 99 9.29 7.18 -1.88
CA ALA A 99 8.07 6.48 -2.23
C ALA A 99 8.20 4.96 -2.03
N VAL A 100 9.32 4.38 -2.51
CA VAL A 100 9.61 2.95 -2.35
C VAL A 100 9.79 2.59 -0.88
N ALA A 101 10.52 3.40 -0.12
CA ALA A 101 10.74 3.18 1.31
C ALA A 101 9.41 3.20 2.10
N ALA A 102 8.56 4.20 1.86
CA ALA A 102 7.29 4.36 2.56
C ALA A 102 6.31 3.21 2.29
N LEU A 103 6.12 2.85 1.00
CA LEU A 103 5.28 1.71 0.60
C LEU A 103 5.83 0.38 1.16
N ALA A 104 7.15 0.15 1.08
CA ALA A 104 7.75 -1.08 1.59
C ALA A 104 7.61 -1.21 3.11
N ALA A 105 7.74 -0.09 3.85
CA ALA A 105 7.52 -0.06 5.29
C ALA A 105 6.08 -0.46 5.66
N GLN A 106 5.07 0.05 4.95
CA GLN A 106 3.68 -0.34 5.19
C GLN A 106 3.40 -1.81 4.86
N VAL A 107 4.00 -2.36 3.80
CA VAL A 107 3.89 -3.80 3.49
C VAL A 107 4.49 -4.66 4.60
N ARG A 108 5.63 -4.26 5.16
CA ARG A 108 6.25 -4.99 6.29
C ARG A 108 5.41 -4.88 7.56
N ARG A 109 4.94 -3.69 7.91
CA ARG A 109 4.02 -3.46 9.04
C ARG A 109 2.75 -4.32 8.92
N TRP A 110 2.17 -4.40 7.73
CA TRP A 110 1.05 -5.29 7.46
C TRP A 110 1.42 -6.76 7.68
N ARG A 111 2.57 -7.23 7.17
CA ARG A 111 2.97 -8.62 7.32
C ARG A 111 3.20 -9.00 8.78
N GLU A 112 3.83 -8.12 9.56
CA GLU A 112 4.05 -8.31 11.00
C GLU A 112 2.73 -8.43 11.77
N ALA A 113 1.75 -7.58 11.44
CA ALA A 113 0.44 -7.59 12.09
C ALA A 113 -0.47 -8.73 11.60
N LYS A 114 -0.26 -9.27 10.39
CA LYS A 114 -1.15 -10.24 9.75
C LYS A 114 -1.42 -11.48 10.61
N GLU A 115 -0.47 -11.90 11.42
CA GLU A 115 -0.60 -13.10 12.27
C GLU A 115 -1.45 -12.86 13.52
N SER A 116 -1.51 -11.63 14.04
CA SER A 116 -2.24 -11.29 15.26
C SER A 116 -3.62 -10.69 15.02
N VAL A 117 -3.85 -10.11 13.83
CA VAL A 117 -5.11 -9.47 13.45
C VAL A 117 -6.07 -10.50 12.84
N THR A 118 -7.18 -10.78 13.52
CA THR A 118 -8.22 -11.71 13.09
C THR A 118 -9.40 -11.04 12.40
N GLY A 119 -9.51 -9.73 12.52
CA GLY A 119 -10.62 -8.96 11.99
C GLY A 119 -10.37 -7.45 12.09
N ILE A 120 -11.37 -6.67 11.73
CA ILE A 120 -11.32 -5.21 11.83
C ILE A 120 -12.61 -4.68 12.46
N ARG A 121 -12.45 -3.68 13.31
CA ARG A 121 -13.56 -2.86 13.80
C ARG A 121 -13.45 -1.47 13.20
N ILE A 122 -14.50 -1.05 12.49
CA ILE A 122 -14.55 0.28 11.86
C ILE A 122 -15.43 1.19 12.71
N GLU A 123 -14.89 2.34 13.10
CA GLU A 123 -15.60 3.35 13.88
C GLU A 123 -15.57 4.70 13.17
N VAL A 124 -16.64 5.48 13.32
CA VAL A 124 -16.79 6.81 12.72
C VAL A 124 -17.07 7.83 13.81
N TYR A 125 -16.17 8.78 13.95
CA TYR A 125 -16.24 9.85 14.94
C TYR A 125 -16.65 11.17 14.26
N PRO A 126 -17.74 11.83 14.66
CA PRO A 126 -18.07 13.17 14.16
C PRO A 126 -16.97 14.19 14.47
N SER A 127 -16.74 15.13 13.56
CA SER A 127 -15.78 16.22 13.78
C SER A 127 -16.22 17.13 14.93
N GLY A 128 -15.30 17.50 15.81
CA GLY A 128 -15.56 18.44 16.93
C GLY A 128 -15.85 17.77 18.27
N LEU A 129 -15.93 16.43 18.32
CA LEU A 129 -15.88 15.67 19.57
C LEU A 129 -14.44 15.27 19.89
N GLY A 130 -14.16 15.07 21.18
CA GLY A 130 -12.87 14.54 21.63
C GLY A 130 -12.54 13.24 20.90
N LEU A 131 -11.38 13.19 20.26
CA LEU A 131 -10.94 12.05 19.48
C LEU A 131 -10.31 11.00 20.41
N PRO A 132 -10.53 9.69 20.18
CA PRO A 132 -9.76 8.66 20.88
C PRO A 132 -8.28 8.77 20.52
N ASP A 133 -7.41 8.25 21.39
CA ASP A 133 -6.03 7.95 20.99
C ASP A 133 -6.06 6.86 19.91
N VAL A 134 -5.56 7.17 18.72
CA VAL A 134 -5.56 6.27 17.55
C VAL A 134 -4.19 5.64 17.31
N SER A 135 -3.29 5.69 18.28
CA SER A 135 -1.93 5.11 18.18
C SER A 135 -1.94 3.63 17.80
N GLU A 136 -2.95 2.88 18.24
CA GLU A 136 -3.14 1.45 17.93
C GLU A 136 -4.00 1.18 16.68
N ALA A 137 -4.50 2.22 16.01
CA ALA A 137 -5.31 2.05 14.81
C ALA A 137 -4.47 1.56 13.62
N ILE A 138 -5.03 0.67 12.81
CA ILE A 138 -4.45 0.30 11.51
C ILE A 138 -4.44 1.52 10.59
N MET A 139 -5.55 2.26 10.63
CA MET A 139 -5.86 3.40 9.77
C MET A 139 -6.62 4.47 10.55
N SER A 140 -6.29 5.73 10.34
CA SER A 140 -7.11 6.87 10.75
C SER A 140 -7.19 7.90 9.62
N VAL A 141 -8.35 8.03 8.98
CA VAL A 141 -8.55 9.01 7.89
C VAL A 141 -9.46 10.14 8.34
N HIS A 142 -8.97 11.37 8.23
CA HIS A 142 -9.78 12.58 8.42
C HIS A 142 -10.63 12.87 7.18
N LYS A 143 -11.91 13.14 7.42
CA LYS A 143 -12.89 13.62 6.44
C LYS A 143 -13.43 14.98 6.93
N ARG A 144 -14.12 15.69 6.03
CA ARG A 144 -14.64 17.04 6.33
C ARG A 144 -15.48 17.12 7.62
N HIS A 145 -16.27 16.08 7.91
CA HIS A 145 -17.23 16.06 9.02
C HIS A 145 -17.05 14.87 9.96
N SER A 146 -16.03 14.06 9.72
CA SER A 146 -15.81 12.84 10.49
C SER A 146 -14.37 12.40 10.45
N ARG A 147 -14.02 11.49 11.35
CA ARG A 147 -12.81 10.69 11.30
C ARG A 147 -13.24 9.23 11.24
N VAL A 148 -12.71 8.50 10.26
CA VAL A 148 -12.89 7.06 10.16
C VAL A 148 -11.65 6.39 10.73
N VAL A 149 -11.84 5.52 11.72
CA VAL A 149 -10.77 4.78 12.37
C VAL A 149 -11.02 3.30 12.18
N VAL A 150 -9.98 2.56 11.77
CA VAL A 150 -10.02 1.11 11.64
C VAL A 150 -9.09 0.53 12.68
N TRP A 151 -9.66 -0.25 13.58
CA TRP A 151 -8.95 -0.93 14.65
C TRP A 151 -8.70 -2.39 14.27
N PRO A 152 -7.55 -2.96 14.66
CA PRO A 152 -7.36 -4.39 14.59
C PRO A 152 -8.26 -5.08 15.61
N GLU A 153 -8.92 -6.17 15.22
CA GLU A 153 -9.41 -7.15 16.18
C GLU A 153 -8.32 -8.20 16.36
N THR A 154 -7.86 -8.40 17.59
CA THR A 154 -6.77 -9.34 17.91
C THR A 154 -7.28 -10.52 18.70
N THR A 155 -6.69 -11.71 18.49
CA THR A 155 -6.91 -12.84 19.38
C THR A 155 -6.28 -12.53 20.75
N THR A 156 -7.09 -12.27 21.76
CA THR A 156 -6.62 -12.30 23.15
C THR A 156 -6.44 -13.76 23.54
N ASN A 157 -5.21 -14.27 23.52
CA ASN A 157 -4.92 -15.53 24.19
C ASN A 157 -5.21 -15.34 25.68
N SER A 158 -6.35 -15.89 26.12
CA SER A 158 -6.74 -16.01 27.53
C SER A 158 -6.09 -17.25 28.14
#